data_AF-A0A0S9KGM9-F1
#
_entry.id   AF-A0A0S9KGM9-F1
#
_cell.length_a   1.000
_cell.length_b   1.000
_cell.length_c   1.000
_cell.angle_alpha   90.00
_cell.angle_beta   90.00
_cell.angle_gamma   90.00
#
_symmetry.space_group_name_H-M   'P 1'
#
loop_
_entity.id
_entity.type
_entity.pdbx_description
1 polymer ?
#
loop_
_entity_poly.entity_id
_entity_poly.type
_entity_poly.pdbx_seq_one_letter_code
_entity_poly.pdbx_strand_id
1 'polypeptide(L)'
;MQSPELRKVRPVRRSRLCSIGGTILVMAIALSAVAAAAQPAPAASSDSVVSTGGPATPPADYVPDTPVPNHAPFLRLPDAPPPPQPPPPEAPTDDGDGSPVADAPQSQLVAVGVGATTQVLGRASTTPDVAAPPDSVPAAATEPNLLTKSLATLRGFRAQPELVAFGVLGALAVMLLVLFPVELLNSTLLARYDVLFGWLGRLTPAAVVGLGNRVQARPIIGGITVSVVAAGLFSLNDPEFGFTAASARLFLACLIALFVIGYLASAVTALALRQRWHLATAIQLRPFALLLAVLGVAASRLLDFSPGFMVGLVFGLAVTSAGSERDRARAVLVRAGVVLAFGVAAWFGYNALLESGAEESLTFVGPLATETLAAITTEGITALVVGLLPFRLLEGAEVFHESRRLWAASYFVVLVAFSVLVVSSEHNWRVLGDTVGSWLTTLVVFCVVCVAAYLVLRRRGDPPVAEPEEPAAVDRAAS
;
A
#
# COMPACT_ATOMS: atom_id res chain seq x y z
N MET A 1 -38.26 -62.57 -1.32
CA MET A 1 -38.98 -61.45 -1.97
C MET A 1 -39.58 -60.59 -0.86
N GLN A 2 -38.89 -59.53 -0.46
CA GLN A 2 -39.37 -58.55 0.53
C GLN A 2 -39.48 -57.19 -0.17
N SER A 3 -40.66 -56.59 -0.08
CA SER A 3 -41.02 -55.32 -0.70
C SER A 3 -40.32 -54.13 -0.02
N PRO A 4 -39.88 -53.11 -0.78
CA PRO A 4 -39.31 -51.90 -0.20
C PRO A 4 -40.41 -50.90 0.20
N GLU A 5 -40.41 -50.52 1.47
CA GLU A 5 -41.20 -49.44 2.07
C GLU A 5 -40.87 -48.08 1.44
N LEU A 6 -41.88 -47.44 0.85
CA LEU A 6 -41.83 -46.09 0.28
C LEU A 6 -41.78 -45.03 1.39
N ARG A 7 -40.58 -44.48 1.60
CA ARG A 7 -40.31 -43.40 2.56
C ARG A 7 -40.97 -42.09 2.09
N LYS A 8 -42.01 -41.68 2.82
CA LYS A 8 -42.80 -40.46 2.63
C LYS A 8 -41.93 -39.20 2.77
N VAL A 9 -41.69 -38.51 1.65
CA VAL A 9 -40.94 -37.24 1.59
C VAL A 9 -41.77 -36.11 2.23
N ARG A 10 -41.24 -35.48 3.28
CA ARG A 10 -41.86 -34.32 3.93
C ARG A 10 -41.64 -33.03 3.11
N PRO A 11 -42.63 -32.12 3.06
CA PRO A 11 -42.53 -30.87 2.33
C PRO A 11 -41.53 -29.91 2.99
N VAL A 12 -40.61 -29.37 2.19
CA VAL A 12 -39.61 -28.37 2.60
C VAL A 12 -40.29 -27.02 2.86
N ARG A 13 -40.22 -26.53 4.10
CA ARG A 13 -40.75 -25.24 4.57
C ARG A 13 -40.08 -24.05 3.85
N ARG A 14 -40.90 -23.20 3.21
CA ARG A 14 -40.55 -21.92 2.57
C ARG A 14 -40.34 -20.77 3.59
N SER A 15 -39.39 -20.88 4.52
CA SER A 15 -39.12 -19.78 5.49
C SER A 15 -37.82 -18.99 5.25
N ARG A 16 -37.04 -19.28 4.21
CA ARG A 16 -35.67 -18.73 4.04
C ARG A 16 -35.55 -17.41 3.26
N LEU A 17 -36.62 -16.89 2.66
CA LEU A 17 -36.55 -15.67 1.85
C LEU A 17 -36.57 -14.36 2.66
N CYS A 18 -37.07 -14.37 3.90
CA CYS A 18 -37.18 -13.14 4.71
C CYS A 18 -35.88 -12.73 5.42
N SER A 19 -34.91 -13.65 5.58
CA SER A 19 -33.64 -13.38 6.28
C SER A 19 -32.60 -12.67 5.38
N ILE A 20 -32.71 -12.81 4.05
CA ILE A 20 -31.72 -12.32 3.08
C ILE A 20 -31.70 -10.78 3.02
N GLY A 21 -32.86 -10.12 3.16
CA GLY A 21 -32.94 -8.65 3.17
C GLY A 21 -32.22 -8.00 4.36
N GLY A 22 -32.15 -8.69 5.51
CA GLY A 22 -31.56 -8.15 6.74
C GLY A 22 -30.03 -8.10 6.73
N THR A 23 -29.34 -8.85 5.86
CA THR A 23 -27.87 -8.85 5.76
C THR A 23 -27.38 -7.81 4.77
N ILE A 24 -28.08 -7.66 3.63
CA ILE A 24 -27.81 -6.62 2.64
C ILE A 24 -28.01 -5.23 3.25
N LEU A 25 -29.09 -5.07 4.05
CA LEU A 25 -29.35 -3.81 4.75
C LEU A 25 -28.25 -3.46 5.76
N VAL A 26 -27.72 -4.44 6.52
CA VAL A 26 -26.65 -4.17 7.49
C VAL A 26 -25.33 -3.83 6.82
N MET A 27 -24.99 -4.49 5.71
CA MET A 27 -23.76 -4.16 4.97
C MET A 27 -23.88 -2.80 4.29
N ALA A 28 -25.03 -2.45 3.74
CA ALA A 28 -25.31 -1.13 3.19
C ALA A 28 -25.31 -0.03 4.26
N ILE A 29 -25.85 -0.30 5.46
CA ILE A 29 -25.81 0.64 6.60
C ILE A 29 -24.38 0.81 7.11
N ALA A 30 -23.59 -0.26 7.22
CA ALA A 30 -22.19 -0.16 7.63
C ALA A 30 -21.36 0.65 6.62
N LEU A 31 -21.57 0.41 5.32
CA LEU A 31 -20.91 1.16 4.25
C LEU A 31 -21.35 2.63 4.23
N SER A 32 -22.64 2.90 4.46
CA SER A 32 -23.18 4.25 4.57
C SER A 32 -22.71 4.99 5.82
N ALA A 33 -22.52 4.30 6.94
CA ALA A 33 -22.01 4.89 8.18
C ALA A 33 -20.52 5.24 8.07
N VAL A 34 -19.74 4.41 7.37
CA VAL A 34 -18.34 4.71 7.03
C VAL A 34 -18.27 5.93 6.11
N ALA A 35 -19.11 6.00 5.08
CA ALA A 35 -19.18 7.16 4.19
C ALA A 35 -19.62 8.45 4.91
N ALA A 36 -20.55 8.36 5.86
CA ALA A 36 -21.00 9.51 6.65
C ALA A 36 -19.96 10.00 7.66
N ALA A 37 -19.18 9.10 8.27
CA ALA A 37 -18.11 9.45 9.20
C ALA A 37 -16.88 10.05 8.50
N ALA A 38 -16.71 9.80 7.20
CA ALA A 38 -15.62 10.30 6.38
C ALA A 38 -15.86 11.71 5.81
N GLN A 39 -17.05 12.30 6.00
CA GLN A 39 -17.29 13.68 5.58
C GLN A 39 -16.50 14.63 6.49
N PRO A 40 -15.62 15.49 5.91
CA PRO A 40 -14.91 16.48 6.71
C PRO A 40 -15.93 17.40 7.40
N ALA A 41 -15.76 17.58 8.71
CA ALA A 41 -16.55 18.53 9.47
C ALA A 41 -16.44 19.91 8.77
N PRO A 42 -17.56 20.62 8.54
CA PRO A 42 -17.52 21.92 7.91
C PRO A 42 -16.59 22.81 8.71
N ALA A 43 -15.55 23.33 8.05
CA ALA A 43 -14.58 24.23 8.65
C ALA A 43 -15.33 25.41 9.27
N ALA A 44 -15.36 25.47 10.60
CA ALA A 44 -15.89 26.61 11.32
C ALA A 44 -14.98 27.81 11.03
N SER A 45 -15.48 28.76 10.24
CA SER A 45 -14.85 30.06 10.01
C SER A 45 -14.71 30.79 11.34
N SER A 46 -13.50 30.77 11.90
CA SER A 46 -13.13 31.49 13.11
C SER A 46 -12.46 32.80 12.70
N ASP A 47 -13.28 33.77 12.29
CA ASP A 47 -12.90 35.18 12.31
C ASP A 47 -12.90 35.65 13.77
N SER A 48 -11.77 35.46 14.45
CA SER A 48 -11.49 36.09 15.74
C SER A 48 -10.36 37.10 15.57
N VAL A 49 -10.78 38.35 15.36
CA VAL A 49 -9.97 39.56 15.51
C VAL A 49 -9.51 39.65 16.96
N VAL A 50 -8.23 39.40 17.22
CA VAL A 50 -7.59 39.71 18.50
C VAL A 50 -6.95 41.09 18.39
N SER A 51 -7.61 42.05 19.04
CA SER A 51 -7.11 43.41 19.28
C SER A 51 -6.23 43.38 20.53
N THR A 52 -4.94 43.67 20.39
CA THR A 52 -4.02 43.92 21.51
C THR A 52 -3.76 45.42 21.60
N GLY A 53 -4.09 46.00 22.77
CA GLY A 53 -3.98 47.42 23.04
C GLY A 53 -2.61 47.87 23.55
N GLY A 54 -2.16 49.03 23.04
CA GLY A 54 -1.40 50.11 23.70
C GLY A 54 0.04 49.87 24.20
N PRO A 55 0.91 50.91 24.32
CA PRO A 55 0.53 52.29 24.68
C PRO A 55 1.14 53.46 23.86
N ALA A 56 0.31 54.49 23.71
CA ALA A 56 0.54 55.95 23.79
C ALA A 56 1.77 56.65 23.14
N THR A 57 1.48 57.43 22.09
CA THR A 57 2.07 58.77 21.79
C THR A 57 1.01 59.67 21.13
N PRO A 58 0.92 60.99 21.44
CA PRO A 58 -0.09 61.91 20.91
C PRO A 58 0.49 62.85 19.82
N PRO A 59 -0.25 63.83 19.25
CA PRO A 59 -0.88 63.72 17.93
C PRO A 59 -0.32 64.74 16.91
N ALA A 60 -0.47 64.46 15.61
CA ALA A 60 -0.38 65.49 14.58
C ALA A 60 -1.36 65.20 13.44
N ASP A 61 -2.27 66.16 13.25
CA ASP A 61 -2.95 66.54 12.00
C ASP A 61 -3.84 65.52 11.30
N TYR A 62 -5.11 65.52 11.72
CA TYR A 62 -6.25 65.02 10.95
C TYR A 62 -6.80 66.14 10.08
N VAL A 63 -6.59 66.04 8.76
CA VAL A 63 -7.30 66.80 7.73
C VAL A 63 -8.31 65.84 7.08
N PRO A 64 -9.63 66.09 7.17
CA PRO A 64 -10.60 65.29 6.45
C PRO A 64 -10.78 65.88 5.05
N ASP A 65 -10.78 65.05 4.02
CA ASP A 65 -11.45 65.42 2.78
C ASP A 65 -12.07 64.23 2.04
N THR A 66 -13.21 64.60 1.47
CA THR A 66 -14.36 63.85 0.93
C THR A 66 -14.11 63.05 -0.36
N PRO A 67 -15.07 62.19 -0.77
CA PRO A 67 -14.97 61.35 -1.97
C PRO A 67 -15.63 62.00 -3.20
N VAL A 68 -14.94 62.08 -4.34
CA VAL A 68 -15.57 62.28 -5.67
C VAL A 68 -14.63 61.82 -6.82
N PRO A 69 -15.05 61.71 -8.11
CA PRO A 69 -14.94 60.46 -8.86
C PRO A 69 -14.11 60.56 -10.16
N ASN A 70 -13.85 59.39 -10.74
CA ASN A 70 -13.71 59.06 -12.16
C ASN A 70 -13.73 60.22 -13.18
N HIS A 71 -12.65 60.44 -13.95
CA HIS A 71 -12.65 60.78 -15.39
C HIS A 71 -11.23 60.77 -16.03
N ALA A 72 -11.10 59.98 -17.11
CA ALA A 72 -10.40 60.23 -18.38
C ALA A 72 -8.84 60.33 -18.47
N PRO A 73 -8.26 59.96 -19.64
CA PRO A 73 -6.84 59.65 -19.79
C PRO A 73 -6.02 60.85 -20.31
N PHE A 74 -4.81 61.02 -19.76
CA PHE A 74 -3.83 61.98 -20.28
C PHE A 74 -2.63 61.28 -20.95
N LEU A 75 -2.29 61.81 -22.12
CA LEU A 75 -1.12 61.55 -22.96
C LEU A 75 0.19 61.70 -22.17
N ARG A 76 1.05 60.67 -22.17
CA ARG A 76 2.44 60.76 -21.71
C ARG A 76 3.36 61.10 -22.89
N LEU A 77 4.18 62.14 -22.73
CA LEU A 77 5.35 62.41 -23.58
C LEU A 77 6.43 61.33 -23.35
N PRO A 78 7.27 61.04 -24.36
CA PRO A 78 8.37 60.07 -24.23
C PRO A 78 9.55 60.63 -23.42
N ASP A 79 10.00 59.86 -22.44
CA ASP A 79 11.16 60.13 -21.60
C ASP A 79 12.48 59.99 -22.37
N ALA A 80 13.45 60.84 -22.00
CA ALA A 80 14.80 60.91 -22.55
C ALA A 80 15.63 59.65 -22.24
N PRO A 81 16.62 59.29 -23.09
CA PRO A 81 17.46 58.13 -22.88
C PRO A 81 18.43 58.30 -21.69
N PRO A 82 18.70 57.23 -20.92
CA PRO A 82 19.64 57.26 -19.82
C PRO A 82 21.11 57.38 -20.28
N PRO A 83 22.00 57.96 -19.45
CA PRO A 83 23.41 58.15 -19.79
C PRO A 83 24.20 56.82 -19.84
N PRO A 84 25.30 56.76 -20.62
CA PRO A 84 26.09 55.54 -20.83
C PRO A 84 26.87 55.12 -19.58
N GLN A 85 26.86 53.81 -19.31
CA GLN A 85 27.64 53.16 -18.24
C GLN A 85 29.15 53.12 -18.58
N PRO A 86 30.03 53.21 -17.56
CA PRO A 86 31.48 53.10 -17.75
C PRO A 86 31.94 51.66 -18.05
N PRO A 87 33.06 51.48 -18.77
CA PRO A 87 33.58 50.16 -19.14
C PRO A 87 34.18 49.41 -17.93
N PRO A 88 34.16 48.06 -17.96
CA PRO A 88 34.71 47.21 -16.90
C PRO A 88 36.25 47.21 -16.86
N PRO A 89 36.88 46.91 -15.70
CA PRO A 89 38.32 46.93 -15.54
C PRO A 89 39.02 45.73 -16.19
N GLU A 90 40.21 45.97 -16.74
CA GLU A 90 41.12 45.00 -17.33
C GLU A 90 41.63 43.98 -16.30
N ALA A 91 41.75 42.72 -16.76
CA ALA A 91 42.33 41.62 -16.00
C ALA A 91 43.87 41.71 -15.98
N PRO A 92 44.53 41.40 -14.85
CA PRO A 92 45.97 41.29 -14.81
C PRO A 92 46.43 39.91 -15.33
N THR A 93 47.36 39.95 -16.29
CA THR A 93 48.28 38.85 -16.61
C THR A 93 49.35 38.76 -15.55
N ASP A 94 49.63 37.56 -15.03
CA ASP A 94 50.89 37.28 -14.33
C ASP A 94 51.39 35.88 -14.69
N ASP A 95 52.66 35.84 -15.09
CA ASP A 95 53.46 34.70 -15.48
C ASP A 95 54.32 34.27 -14.27
N GLY A 96 54.54 32.97 -14.09
CA GLY A 96 55.78 32.48 -13.47
C GLY A 96 55.66 31.52 -12.27
N ASP A 97 56.01 30.27 -12.56
CA ASP A 97 56.88 29.34 -11.81
C ASP A 97 56.83 29.24 -10.27
N GLY A 98 56.65 28.00 -9.78
CA GLY A 98 57.17 27.57 -8.48
C GLY A 98 56.39 26.47 -7.75
N SER A 99 56.86 25.23 -7.92
CA SER A 99 56.79 23.99 -7.09
C SER A 99 56.22 23.97 -5.65
N PRO A 100 55.90 22.77 -5.12
CA PRO A 100 54.74 22.49 -4.26
C PRO A 100 55.06 22.43 -2.75
N VAL A 101 54.08 22.75 -1.90
CA VAL A 101 54.05 22.39 -0.47
C VAL A 101 52.61 22.05 -0.04
N ALA A 102 52.54 21.06 0.85
CA ALA A 102 51.37 20.41 1.40
C ALA A 102 50.60 21.22 2.46
N ASP A 103 49.52 20.57 2.91
CA ASP A 103 48.73 20.76 4.15
C ASP A 103 47.38 21.50 4.06
N ALA A 104 46.35 20.73 4.45
CA ALA A 104 44.99 21.12 4.83
C ALA A 104 45.00 21.86 6.19
N PRO A 105 43.87 22.13 6.91
CA PRO A 105 42.44 21.99 6.61
C PRO A 105 41.58 23.21 7.05
N GLN A 106 40.24 23.06 7.03
CA GLN A 106 39.21 23.88 7.73
C GLN A 106 38.92 25.26 7.12
N SER A 107 37.73 25.85 7.16
CA SER A 107 36.36 25.54 7.58
C SER A 107 35.52 26.79 7.23
N GLN A 108 34.19 26.72 7.40
CA GLN A 108 33.25 27.84 7.59
C GLN A 108 32.68 28.49 6.32
N LEU A 109 31.44 29.00 6.28
CA LEU A 109 30.15 28.81 6.97
C LEU A 109 29.19 29.80 6.23
N VAL A 110 27.91 29.42 6.11
CA VAL A 110 26.73 30.31 6.29
C VAL A 110 26.24 31.32 5.23
N ALA A 111 24.90 31.33 5.16
CA ALA A 111 23.89 32.36 4.79
C ALA A 111 23.54 32.50 3.29
N VAL A 112 22.32 32.18 2.84
CA VAL A 112 20.95 32.67 3.17
C VAL A 112 20.66 34.07 2.59
N GLY A 113 19.60 34.18 1.78
CA GLY A 113 18.95 35.44 1.38
C GLY A 113 18.60 35.52 -0.11
N VAL A 114 17.48 34.95 -0.57
CA VAL A 114 16.16 35.63 -0.75
C VAL A 114 16.11 36.60 -1.94
N GLY A 115 15.32 36.20 -2.95
CA GLY A 115 14.30 37.05 -3.60
C GLY A 115 14.70 37.90 -4.81
N ALA A 116 14.23 37.53 -6.00
CA ALA A 116 13.58 38.46 -6.93
C ALA A 116 12.96 37.72 -8.12
N THR A 117 11.63 37.77 -8.18
CA THR A 117 10.79 37.36 -9.29
C THR A 117 10.90 38.41 -10.40
N THR A 118 11.38 38.03 -11.59
CA THR A 118 11.30 38.89 -12.78
C THR A 118 10.41 38.21 -13.82
N GLN A 119 9.13 38.60 -13.83
CA GLN A 119 8.25 38.39 -14.98
C GLN A 119 8.78 39.25 -16.14
N VAL A 120 9.42 38.61 -17.11
CA VAL A 120 9.74 39.22 -18.39
C VAL A 120 8.55 39.00 -19.32
N LEU A 121 7.80 40.08 -19.56
CA LEU A 121 6.82 40.18 -20.65
C LEU A 121 7.55 40.12 -21.98
N GLY A 122 7.54 38.94 -22.58
CA GLY A 122 8.18 38.59 -23.85
C GLY A 122 7.47 39.21 -25.04
N ARG A 123 8.19 40.13 -25.67
CA ARG A 123 8.05 40.66 -27.02
C ARG A 123 7.77 39.54 -28.04
N ALA A 124 6.84 39.78 -28.96
CA ALA A 124 6.59 38.93 -30.12
C ALA A 124 7.83 38.88 -31.01
N SER A 125 8.62 37.82 -30.86
CA SER A 125 9.66 37.40 -31.79
C SER A 125 9.08 36.27 -32.63
N THR A 126 8.83 36.55 -33.91
CA THR A 126 8.64 35.51 -34.93
C THR A 126 9.97 34.81 -35.14
N THR A 127 10.27 33.83 -34.29
CA THR A 127 11.36 32.86 -34.51
C THR A 127 10.92 31.87 -35.60
N PRO A 128 11.82 31.44 -36.50
CA PRO A 128 11.51 30.38 -37.44
C PRO A 128 11.14 29.12 -36.66
N ASP A 129 10.20 28.35 -37.21
CA ASP A 129 9.77 27.04 -36.76
C ASP A 129 11.00 26.09 -36.71
N VAL A 130 11.73 26.12 -35.60
CA VAL A 130 12.77 25.15 -35.28
C VAL A 130 12.02 23.88 -34.91
N ALA A 131 11.89 22.99 -35.88
CA ALA A 131 11.43 21.63 -35.68
C ALA A 131 12.08 21.07 -34.41
N ALA A 132 11.25 20.68 -33.45
CA ALA A 132 11.69 20.04 -32.22
C ALA A 132 12.64 18.89 -32.58
N PRO A 133 13.79 18.75 -31.92
CA PRO A 133 14.73 17.67 -32.21
C PRO A 133 14.01 16.32 -32.09
N PRO A 134 14.16 15.40 -33.07
CA PRO A 134 13.41 14.14 -33.14
C PRO A 134 13.70 13.13 -32.01
N ASP A 135 14.49 13.50 -31.00
CA ASP A 135 14.98 12.61 -29.95
C ASP A 135 14.52 12.98 -28.53
N SER A 136 13.60 13.94 -28.36
CA SER A 136 12.97 14.14 -27.05
C SER A 136 12.06 12.96 -26.76
N VAL A 137 12.57 11.94 -26.07
CA VAL A 137 11.74 10.92 -25.42
C VAL A 137 10.63 11.67 -24.67
N PRO A 138 9.35 11.35 -24.88
CA PRO A 138 8.26 12.11 -24.28
C PRO A 138 8.47 12.17 -22.78
N ALA A 139 8.56 13.38 -22.21
CA ALA A 139 8.86 13.62 -20.80
C ALA A 139 7.99 12.78 -19.85
N ALA A 140 6.75 12.47 -20.27
CA ALA A 140 5.81 11.58 -19.59
C ALA A 140 6.29 10.12 -19.37
N ALA A 141 7.31 9.65 -20.08
CA ALA A 141 7.88 8.31 -19.89
C ALA A 141 8.85 8.25 -18.69
N THR A 142 9.39 9.40 -18.29
CA THR A 142 10.42 9.54 -17.25
C THR A 142 9.89 10.21 -15.98
N GLU A 143 8.61 10.60 -15.97
CA GLU A 143 7.97 11.19 -14.80
C GLU A 143 8.02 10.22 -13.60
N PRO A 144 8.47 10.69 -12.42
CA PRO A 144 8.53 9.88 -11.21
C PRO A 144 7.12 9.54 -10.72
N ASN A 145 6.95 8.37 -10.11
CA ASN A 145 5.70 7.96 -9.47
C ASN A 145 5.93 7.56 -8.01
N LEU A 146 4.86 7.08 -7.35
CA LEU A 146 4.84 6.67 -5.93
C LEU A 146 5.95 5.68 -5.54
N LEU A 147 6.47 4.88 -6.47
CA LEU A 147 7.49 3.86 -6.20
C LEU A 147 8.92 4.32 -6.44
N THR A 148 9.14 5.43 -7.15
CA THR A 148 10.50 5.85 -7.56
C THR A 148 11.40 6.15 -6.34
N LYS A 149 10.83 6.66 -5.24
CA LYS A 149 11.56 7.04 -4.01
C LYS A 149 10.99 6.39 -2.74
N SER A 150 10.34 5.23 -2.87
CA SER A 150 9.62 4.61 -1.76
C SER A 150 10.53 3.85 -0.78
N LEU A 151 11.71 3.41 -1.22
CA LEU A 151 12.61 2.58 -0.42
C LEU A 151 13.72 3.38 0.27
N ALA A 152 14.15 2.86 1.42
CA ALA A 152 15.33 3.34 2.10
C ALA A 152 16.62 2.98 1.34
N THR A 153 17.56 3.92 1.29
CA THR A 153 18.88 3.71 0.67
C THR A 153 19.94 3.30 1.69
N LEU A 154 20.93 2.53 1.24
CA LEU A 154 22.06 2.08 2.07
C LEU A 154 22.79 3.23 2.79
N ARG A 155 22.87 4.40 2.13
CA ARG A 155 23.55 5.58 2.68
C ARG A 155 22.77 6.23 3.82
N GLY A 156 21.43 6.24 3.76
CA GLY A 156 20.58 6.77 4.83
C GLY A 156 20.57 5.89 6.09
N PHE A 157 20.80 4.59 5.94
CA PHE A 157 20.73 3.64 7.06
C PHE A 157 21.87 3.77 8.09
N ARG A 158 23.02 4.33 7.71
CA ARG A 158 24.29 4.16 8.45
C ARG A 158 24.39 4.89 9.81
N ALA A 159 23.31 5.42 10.39
CA ALA A 159 23.43 6.33 11.55
C ALA A 159 22.42 6.19 12.71
N GLN A 160 21.38 5.34 12.71
CA GLN A 160 20.31 5.47 13.72
C GLN A 160 19.68 4.14 14.21
N PRO A 161 20.29 3.43 15.20
CA PRO A 161 19.69 2.23 15.80
C PRO A 161 18.37 2.52 16.53
N GLU A 162 18.18 3.75 17.02
CA GLU A 162 16.94 4.21 17.65
C GLU A 162 15.77 4.17 16.68
N LEU A 163 15.98 4.59 15.42
CA LEU A 163 14.94 4.60 14.39
C LEU A 163 14.46 3.19 14.07
N VAL A 164 15.37 2.19 14.10
CA VAL A 164 15.00 0.79 13.94
C VAL A 164 14.16 0.30 15.11
N ALA A 165 14.55 0.63 16.35
CA ALA A 165 13.79 0.23 17.54
C ALA A 165 12.37 0.84 17.56
N PHE A 166 12.25 2.14 17.28
CA PHE A 166 10.96 2.81 17.17
C PHE A 166 10.14 2.30 15.98
N GLY A 167 10.78 2.00 14.85
CA GLY A 167 10.13 1.40 13.68
C GLY A 167 9.54 0.03 13.99
N VAL A 168 10.30 -0.85 14.67
CA VAL A 168 9.81 -2.18 15.08
C VAL A 168 8.66 -2.05 16.08
N LEU A 169 8.80 -1.18 17.08
CA LEU A 169 7.77 -0.98 18.10
C LEU A 169 6.50 -0.36 17.51
N GLY A 170 6.65 0.64 16.66
CA GLY A 170 5.55 1.30 15.95
C GLY A 170 4.84 0.35 15.00
N ALA A 171 5.59 -0.44 14.23
CA ALA A 171 5.05 -1.50 13.39
C ALA A 171 4.25 -2.49 14.25
N LEU A 172 4.83 -3.03 15.33
CA LEU A 172 4.12 -3.94 16.25
C LEU A 172 2.85 -3.31 16.83
N ALA A 173 2.89 -2.04 17.24
CA ALA A 173 1.76 -1.35 17.85
C ALA A 173 0.61 -1.15 16.85
N VAL A 174 0.92 -0.61 15.67
CA VAL A 174 -0.04 -0.42 14.56
C VAL A 174 -0.63 -1.76 14.14
N MET A 175 0.23 -2.76 14.05
CA MET A 175 -0.18 -4.08 13.63
C MET A 175 -1.12 -4.69 14.67
N LEU A 176 -0.76 -4.68 15.96
CA LEU A 176 -1.64 -5.13 17.04
C LEU A 176 -3.01 -4.42 17.02
N LEU A 177 -3.01 -3.10 16.75
CA LEU A 177 -4.22 -2.28 16.63
C LEU A 177 -5.12 -2.73 15.47
N VAL A 178 -4.55 -3.05 14.31
CA VAL A 178 -5.28 -3.53 13.12
C VAL A 178 -5.71 -5.00 13.29
N LEU A 179 -4.90 -5.79 13.98
CA LEU A 179 -5.03 -7.23 14.05
C LEU A 179 -6.22 -7.67 14.89
N PHE A 180 -6.40 -7.03 16.03
CA PHE A 180 -7.46 -7.34 16.96
C PHE A 180 -8.87 -7.28 16.32
N PRO A 181 -9.28 -6.19 15.63
CA PRO A 181 -10.58 -6.12 14.98
C PRO A 181 -10.72 -7.08 13.79
N VAL A 182 -9.62 -7.31 13.04
CA VAL A 182 -9.63 -8.28 11.93
C VAL A 182 -9.89 -9.69 12.45
N GLU A 183 -9.24 -10.11 13.53
CA GLU A 183 -9.43 -11.45 14.08
C GLU A 183 -10.83 -11.63 14.70
N LEU A 184 -11.34 -10.58 15.38
CA LEU A 184 -12.73 -10.56 15.83
C LEU A 184 -13.69 -10.76 14.65
N LEU A 185 -13.57 -9.96 13.60
CA LEU A 185 -14.41 -10.06 12.41
C LEU A 185 -14.27 -11.44 11.76
N ASN A 186 -13.05 -11.91 11.57
CA ASN A 186 -12.71 -13.19 10.96
C ASN A 186 -13.34 -14.37 11.72
N SER A 187 -13.20 -14.43 13.04
CA SER A 187 -13.80 -15.49 13.87
C SER A 187 -15.33 -15.54 13.70
N THR A 188 -15.99 -14.38 13.62
CA THR A 188 -17.44 -14.32 13.34
C THR A 188 -17.80 -14.72 11.92
N LEU A 189 -17.00 -14.32 10.91
CA LEU A 189 -17.23 -14.67 9.52
C LEU A 189 -17.09 -16.17 9.31
N LEU A 190 -16.08 -16.80 9.93
CA LEU A 190 -15.87 -18.25 9.85
C LEU A 190 -17.01 -19.02 10.51
N ALA A 191 -17.49 -18.58 11.67
CA ALA A 191 -18.62 -19.22 12.36
C ALA A 191 -19.92 -19.21 11.54
N ARG A 192 -20.05 -18.32 10.55
CA ARG A 192 -21.25 -18.15 9.72
C ARG A 192 -20.99 -18.25 8.23
N TYR A 193 -19.83 -18.74 7.85
CA TYR A 193 -19.36 -18.67 6.46
C TYR A 193 -20.36 -19.31 5.49
N ASP A 194 -20.87 -20.49 5.84
CA ASP A 194 -21.85 -21.23 5.02
C ASP A 194 -23.16 -20.48 4.82
N VAL A 195 -23.58 -19.69 5.80
CA VAL A 195 -24.82 -18.90 5.72
C VAL A 195 -24.60 -17.64 4.90
N LEU A 196 -23.49 -16.93 5.17
CA LEU A 196 -23.21 -15.64 4.56
C LEU A 196 -22.79 -15.76 3.10
N PHE A 197 -22.16 -16.86 2.72
CA PHE A 197 -21.60 -17.05 1.37
C PHE A 197 -22.13 -18.29 0.65
N GLY A 198 -22.93 -19.15 1.29
CA GLY A 198 -23.57 -20.29 0.61
C GLY A 198 -24.52 -19.86 -0.51
N TRP A 199 -25.07 -18.63 -0.46
CA TRP A 199 -25.84 -18.05 -1.57
C TRP A 199 -24.92 -17.58 -2.71
N LEU A 200 -23.73 -17.07 -2.40
CA LEU A 200 -22.76 -16.62 -3.39
C LEU A 200 -22.23 -17.80 -4.20
N GLY A 201 -22.03 -18.95 -3.56
CA GLY A 201 -21.72 -20.22 -4.23
C GLY A 201 -22.76 -20.62 -5.29
N ARG A 202 -24.04 -20.29 -5.06
CA ARG A 202 -25.13 -20.55 -6.03
C ARG A 202 -25.17 -19.53 -7.17
N LEU A 203 -24.65 -18.32 -6.93
CA LEU A 203 -24.60 -17.26 -7.94
C LEU A 203 -23.31 -17.29 -8.74
N THR A 204 -22.24 -17.94 -8.26
CA THR A 204 -21.03 -18.13 -9.04
C THR A 204 -21.39 -18.89 -10.31
N PRO A 205 -21.27 -18.25 -11.49
CA PRO A 205 -21.62 -18.90 -12.74
C PRO A 205 -20.75 -20.16 -12.91
N ALA A 206 -21.33 -21.23 -13.47
CA ALA A 206 -20.57 -22.43 -13.81
C ALA A 206 -19.34 -22.10 -14.69
N ALA A 207 -19.41 -21.01 -15.47
CA ALA A 207 -18.29 -20.48 -16.23
C ALA A 207 -17.12 -20.01 -15.36
N VAL A 208 -17.36 -19.36 -14.21
CA VAL A 208 -16.30 -18.91 -13.29
C VAL A 208 -15.63 -20.10 -12.62
N VAL A 209 -16.42 -21.10 -12.21
CA VAL A 209 -15.89 -22.36 -11.65
C VAL A 209 -15.08 -23.12 -12.71
N GLY A 210 -15.59 -23.21 -13.95
CA GLY A 210 -14.90 -23.83 -15.07
C GLY A 210 -13.61 -23.10 -15.46
N LEU A 211 -13.62 -21.76 -15.42
CA LEU A 211 -12.43 -20.94 -15.62
C LEU A 211 -11.40 -21.20 -14.52
N GLY A 212 -11.84 -21.24 -13.25
CA GLY A 212 -10.99 -21.60 -12.12
C GLY A 212 -10.29 -22.95 -12.31
N ASN A 213 -11.04 -23.98 -12.73
CA ASN A 213 -10.48 -25.31 -13.00
C ASN A 213 -9.48 -25.30 -14.18
N ARG A 214 -9.76 -24.55 -15.25
CA ARG A 214 -8.83 -24.42 -16.41
C ARG A 214 -7.55 -23.68 -16.04
N VAL A 215 -7.69 -22.60 -15.28
CA VAL A 215 -6.59 -21.80 -14.73
C VAL A 215 -5.75 -22.65 -13.78
N GLN A 216 -6.38 -23.48 -12.95
CA GLN A 216 -5.70 -24.42 -12.06
C GLN A 216 -4.98 -25.56 -12.80
N ALA A 217 -5.51 -26.00 -13.95
CA ALA A 217 -4.85 -27.00 -14.80
C ALA A 217 -3.56 -26.47 -15.47
N ARG A 218 -3.38 -25.16 -15.56
CA ARG A 218 -2.19 -24.52 -16.17
C ARG A 218 -1.61 -23.47 -15.20
N PRO A 219 -0.77 -23.89 -14.24
CA PRO A 219 -0.36 -23.04 -13.11
C PRO A 219 0.32 -21.73 -13.53
N ILE A 220 1.08 -21.75 -14.63
CA ILE A 220 1.73 -20.53 -15.18
C ILE A 220 0.67 -19.52 -15.64
N ILE A 221 -0.32 -19.96 -16.43
CA ILE A 221 -1.39 -19.09 -16.94
C ILE A 221 -2.21 -18.55 -15.77
N GLY A 222 -2.46 -19.38 -14.76
CA GLY A 222 -3.15 -18.94 -13.55
C GLY A 222 -2.38 -17.89 -12.76
N GLY A 223 -1.08 -18.10 -12.57
CA GLY A 223 -0.19 -17.12 -11.93
C GLY A 223 -0.20 -15.78 -12.67
N ILE A 224 -0.03 -15.80 -14.00
CA ILE A 224 -0.06 -14.58 -14.83
C ILE A 224 -1.42 -13.90 -14.73
N THR A 225 -2.52 -14.64 -14.90
CA THR A 225 -3.88 -14.06 -14.91
C THR A 225 -4.19 -13.37 -13.59
N VAL A 226 -3.89 -14.00 -12.46
CA VAL A 226 -4.11 -13.40 -11.14
C VAL A 226 -3.20 -12.21 -10.92
N SER A 227 -1.94 -12.27 -11.36
CA SER A 227 -1.00 -11.14 -11.26
C SER A 227 -1.46 -9.94 -12.09
N VAL A 228 -2.01 -10.16 -13.29
CA VAL A 228 -2.58 -9.12 -14.14
C VAL A 228 -3.76 -8.43 -13.47
N VAL A 229 -4.71 -9.22 -12.92
CA VAL A 229 -5.87 -8.64 -12.23
C VAL A 229 -5.42 -7.88 -10.99
N ALA A 230 -4.53 -8.45 -10.18
CA ALA A 230 -4.01 -7.82 -8.97
C ALA A 230 -3.25 -6.52 -9.31
N ALA A 231 -2.35 -6.54 -10.28
CA ALA A 231 -1.62 -5.36 -10.73
C ALA A 231 -2.55 -4.26 -11.23
N GLY A 232 -3.63 -4.61 -11.93
CA GLY A 232 -4.66 -3.66 -12.35
C GLY A 232 -5.32 -2.99 -11.15
N LEU A 233 -5.74 -3.78 -10.16
CA LEU A 233 -6.32 -3.25 -8.92
C LEU A 233 -5.34 -2.36 -8.14
N PHE A 234 -4.06 -2.75 -8.06
CA PHE A 234 -3.04 -1.94 -7.41
C PHE A 234 -2.76 -0.63 -8.15
N SER A 235 -2.72 -0.65 -9.48
CA SER A 235 -2.46 0.55 -10.26
C SER A 235 -3.63 1.53 -10.19
N LEU A 236 -4.87 1.01 -10.12
CA LEU A 236 -6.07 1.81 -9.83
C LEU A 236 -6.05 2.45 -8.44
N ASN A 237 -5.08 2.14 -7.58
CA ASN A 237 -4.88 2.81 -6.29
C ASN A 237 -3.99 4.07 -6.37
N ASP A 238 -3.30 4.33 -7.49
CA ASP A 238 -2.62 5.61 -7.77
C ASP A 238 -3.61 6.68 -8.29
N PRO A 239 -3.82 7.81 -7.59
CA PRO A 239 -4.83 8.82 -7.98
C PRO A 239 -4.57 9.39 -9.38
N GLU A 240 -3.33 9.36 -9.84
CA GLU A 240 -2.91 9.82 -11.16
C GLU A 240 -3.00 8.73 -12.23
N PHE A 241 -3.57 7.56 -11.89
CA PHE A 241 -3.69 6.45 -12.82
C PHE A 241 -4.58 6.81 -14.03
N GLY A 242 -4.00 6.73 -15.22
CA GLY A 242 -4.65 7.06 -16.48
C GLY A 242 -3.99 6.39 -17.69
N PHE A 243 -4.31 6.84 -18.89
CA PHE A 243 -3.70 6.35 -20.13
C PHE A 243 -2.35 7.04 -20.41
N THR A 244 -1.44 6.99 -19.44
CA THR A 244 -0.11 7.61 -19.52
C THR A 244 1.00 6.55 -19.50
N ALA A 245 2.19 6.92 -19.99
CA ALA A 245 3.35 6.04 -19.95
C ALA A 245 3.74 5.70 -18.50
N ALA A 246 3.66 6.66 -17.58
CA ALA A 246 3.90 6.44 -16.15
C ALA A 246 2.93 5.41 -15.53
N SER A 247 1.63 5.48 -15.85
CA SER A 247 0.64 4.51 -15.39
C SER A 247 0.87 3.11 -15.95
N ALA A 248 1.24 3.00 -17.24
CA ALA A 248 1.60 1.73 -17.86
C ALA A 248 2.85 1.12 -17.22
N ARG A 249 3.84 1.96 -16.87
CA ARG A 249 5.07 1.58 -16.17
C ARG A 249 4.80 1.07 -14.77
N LEU A 250 3.98 1.78 -13.99
CA LEU A 250 3.54 1.36 -12.67
C LEU A 250 2.79 0.03 -12.71
N PHE A 251 1.85 -0.12 -13.66
CA PHE A 251 1.13 -1.38 -13.86
C PHE A 251 2.08 -2.53 -14.18
N LEU A 252 3.05 -2.31 -15.07
CA LEU A 252 4.02 -3.33 -15.45
C LEU A 252 4.95 -3.68 -14.28
N ALA A 253 5.40 -2.69 -13.50
CA ALA A 253 6.21 -2.90 -12.31
C ALA A 253 5.46 -3.75 -11.26
N CYS A 254 4.21 -3.39 -10.96
CA CYS A 254 3.33 -4.15 -10.06
C CYS A 254 3.08 -5.57 -10.59
N LEU A 255 2.82 -5.73 -11.88
CA LEU A 255 2.63 -7.03 -12.51
C LEU A 255 3.84 -7.93 -12.35
N ILE A 256 5.04 -7.43 -12.65
CA ILE A 256 6.28 -8.19 -12.50
C ILE A 256 6.51 -8.52 -11.03
N ALA A 257 6.34 -7.56 -10.12
CA ALA A 257 6.54 -7.78 -8.69
C ALA A 257 5.61 -8.86 -8.12
N LEU A 258 4.32 -8.77 -8.43
CA LEU A 258 3.31 -9.74 -8.00
C LEU A 258 3.52 -11.12 -8.63
N PHE A 259 3.99 -11.18 -9.88
CA PHE A 259 4.36 -12.44 -10.50
C PHE A 259 5.59 -13.06 -9.83
N VAL A 260 6.61 -12.26 -9.51
CA VAL A 260 7.83 -12.71 -8.84
C VAL A 260 7.54 -13.20 -7.42
N ILE A 261 6.88 -12.40 -6.59
CA ILE A 261 6.58 -12.75 -5.20
C ILE A 261 5.45 -13.80 -5.10
N GLY A 262 4.43 -13.68 -5.94
CA GLY A 262 3.26 -14.56 -5.91
C GLY A 262 3.50 -15.91 -6.54
N TYR A 263 4.02 -15.95 -7.77
CA TYR A 263 4.20 -17.18 -8.53
C TYR A 263 5.62 -17.74 -8.45
N LEU A 264 6.65 -16.93 -8.73
CA LEU A 264 8.03 -17.43 -8.82
C LEU A 264 8.57 -17.88 -7.45
N ALA A 265 8.40 -17.07 -6.40
CA ALA A 265 8.79 -17.45 -5.05
C ALA A 265 8.07 -18.72 -4.57
N SER A 266 6.80 -18.88 -4.96
CA SER A 266 6.01 -20.08 -4.70
C SER A 266 6.53 -21.31 -5.44
N ALA A 267 6.90 -21.17 -6.71
CA ALA A 267 7.48 -22.24 -7.50
C ALA A 267 8.85 -22.68 -6.96
N VAL A 268 9.69 -21.72 -6.57
CA VAL A 268 10.99 -21.99 -5.91
C VAL A 268 10.78 -22.71 -4.57
N THR A 269 9.79 -22.28 -3.78
CA THR A 269 9.41 -22.93 -2.52
C THR A 269 8.97 -24.38 -2.76
N ALA A 270 8.09 -24.60 -3.74
CA ALA A 270 7.62 -25.93 -4.12
C ALA A 270 8.77 -26.84 -4.56
N LEU A 271 9.71 -26.31 -5.35
CA LEU A 271 10.90 -27.03 -5.79
C LEU A 271 11.81 -27.39 -4.60
N ALA A 272 12.08 -26.43 -3.72
CA ALA A 272 12.88 -26.65 -2.51
C ALA A 272 12.24 -27.71 -1.60
N LEU A 273 10.92 -27.67 -1.43
CA LEU A 273 10.17 -28.63 -0.63
C LEU A 273 10.20 -30.04 -1.25
N ARG A 274 10.05 -30.13 -2.57
CA ARG A 274 10.12 -31.39 -3.31
C ARG A 274 11.52 -32.01 -3.24
N GLN A 275 12.57 -31.20 -3.36
CA GLN A 275 13.95 -31.67 -3.36
C GLN A 275 14.43 -32.13 -1.98
N ARG A 276 14.04 -31.41 -0.91
CA ARG A 276 14.55 -31.69 0.44
C ARG A 276 13.67 -32.61 1.27
N TRP A 277 12.35 -32.62 1.05
CA TRP A 277 11.39 -33.35 1.89
C TRP A 277 10.38 -34.19 1.10
N HIS A 278 10.47 -34.23 -0.24
CA HIS A 278 9.56 -34.97 -1.12
C HIS A 278 8.06 -34.64 -0.91
N LEU A 279 7.77 -33.42 -0.42
CA LEU A 279 6.39 -32.99 -0.17
C LEU A 279 5.72 -32.55 -1.47
N ALA A 280 4.57 -33.15 -1.77
CA ALA A 280 3.71 -32.70 -2.87
C ALA A 280 3.03 -31.39 -2.47
N THR A 281 3.30 -30.32 -3.22
CA THR A 281 2.68 -29.00 -3.06
C THR A 281 1.82 -28.70 -4.26
N ALA A 282 0.67 -28.05 -4.04
CA ALA A 282 -0.18 -27.56 -5.11
C ALA A 282 -0.45 -26.07 -4.89
N ILE A 283 -0.35 -25.27 -5.96
CA ILE A 283 -0.70 -23.86 -5.89
C ILE A 283 -2.22 -23.77 -5.97
N GLN A 284 -2.86 -23.33 -4.88
CA GLN A 284 -4.30 -23.07 -4.87
C GLN A 284 -4.56 -21.57 -4.94
N LEU A 285 -5.39 -21.18 -5.89
CA LEU A 285 -5.88 -19.81 -5.96
C LEU A 285 -7.06 -19.68 -5.00
N ARG A 286 -6.99 -18.74 -4.07
CA ARG A 286 -8.11 -18.39 -3.17
C ARG A 286 -8.85 -17.20 -3.77
N PRO A 287 -9.95 -17.39 -4.53
CA PRO A 287 -10.66 -16.29 -5.19
C PRO A 287 -11.19 -15.24 -4.20
N PHE A 288 -11.43 -15.64 -2.95
CA PHE A 288 -11.84 -14.73 -1.89
C PHE A 288 -10.79 -13.66 -1.57
N ALA A 289 -9.50 -14.00 -1.67
CA ALA A 289 -8.42 -13.04 -1.46
C ALA A 289 -8.47 -11.92 -2.52
N LEU A 290 -8.81 -12.28 -3.76
CA LEU A 290 -9.02 -11.31 -4.84
C LEU A 290 -10.22 -10.41 -4.58
N LEU A 291 -11.33 -10.95 -4.08
CA LEU A 291 -12.50 -10.15 -3.71
C LEU A 291 -12.17 -9.15 -2.59
N LEU A 292 -11.44 -9.58 -1.56
CA LEU A 292 -10.98 -8.70 -0.50
C LEU A 292 -10.03 -7.62 -1.02
N ALA A 293 -9.15 -7.94 -1.97
CA ALA A 293 -8.29 -6.95 -2.62
C ALA A 293 -9.11 -5.90 -3.39
N VAL A 294 -10.13 -6.33 -4.16
CA VAL A 294 -11.06 -5.41 -4.85
C VAL A 294 -11.75 -4.48 -3.85
N LEU A 295 -12.29 -5.05 -2.76
CA LEU A 295 -12.96 -4.26 -1.72
C LEU A 295 -11.99 -3.30 -1.00
N GLY A 296 -10.76 -3.74 -0.76
CA GLY A 296 -9.71 -2.90 -0.17
C GLY A 296 -9.36 -1.71 -1.04
N VAL A 297 -9.19 -1.93 -2.36
CA VAL A 297 -8.93 -0.85 -3.32
C VAL A 297 -10.13 0.09 -3.44
N ALA A 298 -11.35 -0.45 -3.50
CA ALA A 298 -12.56 0.37 -3.55
C ALA A 298 -12.72 1.23 -2.28
N ALA A 299 -12.46 0.66 -1.09
CA ALA A 299 -12.52 1.39 0.17
C ALA A 299 -11.42 2.48 0.26
N SER A 300 -10.19 2.15 -0.14
CA SER A 300 -9.06 3.09 -0.25
C SER A 300 -9.44 4.31 -1.09
N ARG A 301 -10.03 4.04 -2.26
CA ARG A 301 -10.54 5.08 -3.18
C ARG A 301 -11.66 5.92 -2.62
N LEU A 302 -12.65 5.29 -1.99
CA LEU A 302 -13.82 5.99 -1.46
C LEU A 302 -13.50 6.90 -0.27
N LEU A 303 -12.41 6.62 0.44
CA LEU A 303 -11.99 7.37 1.62
C LEU A 303 -10.97 8.46 1.29
N ASP A 304 -10.60 8.62 0.00
CA ASP A 304 -9.41 9.37 -0.44
C ASP A 304 -8.17 9.07 0.41
N PHE A 305 -8.17 7.85 0.94
CA PHE A 305 -7.16 7.36 1.85
C PHE A 305 -6.24 6.59 0.95
N SER A 306 -5.09 7.17 0.63
CA SER A 306 -4.01 6.48 -0.07
C SER A 306 -2.98 5.97 0.94
N PRO A 307 -3.29 4.97 1.81
CA PRO A 307 -2.22 4.26 2.47
C PRO A 307 -1.56 3.44 1.36
N GLY A 308 -0.55 4.01 0.72
CA GLY A 308 0.30 3.34 -0.29
C GLY A 308 1.05 2.12 0.26
N PHE A 309 0.69 1.61 1.44
CA PHE A 309 1.12 0.34 1.96
C PHE A 309 0.26 -0.76 1.35
N MET A 310 0.72 -1.19 0.19
CA MET A 310 0.19 -2.26 -0.60
C MET A 310 0.07 -3.53 0.26
N VAL A 311 -1.14 -3.88 0.69
CA VAL A 311 -1.38 -5.11 1.44
C VAL A 311 -1.45 -6.24 0.41
N GLY A 312 -0.28 -6.79 0.08
CA GLY A 312 0.01 -7.89 -0.86
C GLY A 312 -0.63 -9.23 -0.54
N LEU A 313 -1.96 -9.24 -0.36
CA LEU A 313 -2.73 -10.36 0.14
C LEU A 313 -3.47 -11.11 -0.99
N VAL A 314 -2.86 -11.26 -2.16
CA VAL A 314 -3.53 -11.94 -3.30
C VAL A 314 -3.07 -13.39 -3.52
N PHE A 315 -1.87 -13.77 -3.06
CA PHE A 315 -1.34 -15.13 -3.26
C PHE A 315 -1.18 -15.90 -1.96
N GLY A 316 -2.12 -16.80 -1.67
CA GLY A 316 -1.94 -17.84 -0.65
C GLY A 316 -1.37 -19.11 -1.27
N LEU A 317 -0.34 -19.71 -0.67
CA LEU A 317 0.07 -21.06 -1.02
C LEU A 317 -0.61 -22.03 -0.06
N ALA A 318 -1.64 -22.72 -0.52
CA ALA A 318 -2.16 -23.84 0.24
C ALA A 318 -1.27 -25.06 0.04
N VAL A 319 -0.47 -25.42 1.04
CA VAL A 319 0.21 -26.72 1.07
C VAL A 319 -0.87 -27.79 1.23
N THR A 320 -1.13 -28.54 0.16
CA THR A 320 -2.18 -29.57 0.13
C THR A 320 -1.77 -30.91 0.74
N SER A 321 -0.61 -31.00 1.37
CA SER A 321 -0.11 -32.29 1.84
C SER A 321 -0.84 -32.75 3.10
N ALA A 322 -1.18 -34.04 3.13
CA ALA A 322 -1.53 -34.80 4.35
C ALA A 322 -0.30 -35.02 5.26
N GLY A 323 0.64 -34.07 5.26
CA GLY A 323 1.86 -34.11 6.05
C GLY A 323 1.61 -33.75 7.50
N SER A 324 2.59 -34.05 8.35
CA SER A 324 2.54 -33.70 9.77
C SER A 324 2.47 -32.18 9.97
N GLU A 325 2.00 -31.73 11.14
CA GLU A 325 1.98 -30.29 11.51
C GLU A 325 3.38 -29.65 11.34
N ARG A 326 4.44 -30.41 11.63
CA ARG A 326 5.84 -30.03 11.39
C ARG A 326 6.15 -29.72 9.94
N ASP A 327 5.62 -30.50 9.00
CA ASP A 327 5.90 -30.31 7.58
C ASP A 327 5.21 -29.05 7.05
N ARG A 328 4.04 -28.71 7.60
CA ARG A 328 3.34 -27.44 7.31
C ARG A 328 4.14 -26.26 7.84
N ALA A 329 4.56 -26.28 9.10
CA ALA A 329 5.40 -25.24 9.69
C ALA A 329 6.70 -25.04 8.89
N ARG A 330 7.36 -26.13 8.48
CA ARG A 330 8.55 -26.07 7.62
C ARG A 330 8.25 -25.45 6.27
N ALA A 331 7.16 -25.83 5.62
CA ALA A 331 6.78 -25.26 4.33
C ALA A 331 6.55 -23.75 4.41
N VAL A 332 5.89 -23.28 5.47
CA VAL A 332 5.70 -21.84 5.74
C VAL A 332 7.03 -21.14 5.96
N LEU A 333 7.94 -21.71 6.77
CA LEU A 333 9.25 -21.11 7.02
C LEU A 333 10.13 -21.07 5.76
N VAL A 334 10.10 -22.11 4.93
CA VAL A 334 10.82 -22.13 3.64
C VAL A 334 10.25 -21.07 2.72
N ARG A 335 8.91 -20.97 2.59
CA ARG A 335 8.27 -19.92 1.80
C ARG A 335 8.67 -18.54 2.30
N ALA A 336 8.61 -18.32 3.60
CA ALA A 336 8.97 -17.05 4.22
C ALA A 336 10.42 -16.69 3.92
N GLY A 337 11.34 -17.65 4.05
CA GLY A 337 12.74 -17.46 3.71
C GLY A 337 12.96 -17.14 2.23
N VAL A 338 12.26 -17.81 1.31
CA VAL A 338 12.36 -17.53 -0.14
C VAL A 338 11.84 -16.12 -0.44
N VAL A 339 10.64 -15.77 0.00
CA VAL A 339 10.07 -14.42 -0.25
C VAL A 339 10.95 -13.34 0.36
N LEU A 340 11.49 -13.56 1.57
CA LEU A 340 12.41 -12.64 2.21
C LEU A 340 13.70 -12.47 1.38
N ALA A 341 14.25 -13.58 0.87
CA ALA A 341 15.43 -13.54 0.01
C ALA A 341 15.17 -12.76 -1.29
N PHE A 342 14.01 -12.95 -1.94
CA PHE A 342 13.62 -12.17 -3.12
C PHE A 342 13.48 -10.68 -2.80
N GLY A 343 12.81 -10.33 -1.70
CA GLY A 343 12.62 -8.93 -1.29
C GLY A 343 13.94 -8.23 -0.94
N VAL A 344 14.84 -8.91 -0.21
CA VAL A 344 16.17 -8.41 0.13
C VAL A 344 17.06 -8.30 -1.11
N ALA A 345 17.07 -9.31 -1.98
CA ALA A 345 17.85 -9.28 -3.22
C ALA A 345 17.39 -8.16 -4.16
N ALA A 346 16.08 -7.94 -4.28
CA ALA A 346 15.53 -6.83 -5.05
C ALA A 346 15.93 -5.48 -4.45
N TRP A 347 15.99 -5.35 -3.13
CA TRP A 347 16.44 -4.12 -2.48
C TRP A 347 17.93 -3.84 -2.73
N PHE A 348 18.78 -4.86 -2.70
CA PHE A 348 20.18 -4.71 -3.11
C PHE A 348 20.30 -4.33 -4.59
N GLY A 349 19.49 -4.94 -5.46
CA GLY A 349 19.40 -4.58 -6.87
C GLY A 349 18.96 -3.12 -7.07
N TYR A 350 17.99 -2.64 -6.28
CA TYR A 350 17.52 -1.26 -6.29
C TYR A 350 18.67 -0.29 -5.97
N ASN A 351 19.41 -0.56 -4.88
CA ASN A 351 20.54 0.28 -4.49
C ASN A 351 21.69 0.22 -5.52
N ALA A 352 21.99 -0.96 -6.07
CA ALA A 352 23.01 -1.10 -7.12
C ALA A 352 22.63 -0.34 -8.39
N LEU A 353 21.34 -0.32 -8.75
CA LEU A 353 20.84 0.44 -9.87
C LEU A 353 21.04 1.95 -9.64
N LEU A 354 20.64 2.44 -8.45
CA LEU A 354 20.85 3.84 -8.05
C LEU A 354 22.32 4.28 -8.05
N GLU A 355 23.22 3.40 -7.60
CA GLU A 355 24.66 3.72 -7.57
C GLU A 355 25.27 3.77 -8.98
N SER A 356 24.68 3.06 -9.94
CA SER A 356 25.14 3.07 -11.34
C SER A 356 24.65 4.28 -12.13
N GLY A 357 23.67 5.04 -11.62
CA GLY A 357 23.01 6.13 -12.34
C GLY A 357 22.15 5.67 -13.52
N ALA A 358 21.93 4.36 -13.67
CA ALA A 358 21.15 3.80 -14.78
C ALA A 358 19.65 4.12 -14.66
N GLU A 359 19.17 4.49 -13.47
CA GLU A 359 17.82 5.03 -13.25
C GLU A 359 17.62 6.38 -13.94
N GLU A 360 18.69 7.18 -14.12
CA GLU A 360 18.66 8.48 -14.80
C GLU A 360 18.67 8.34 -16.33
N SER A 361 18.78 7.11 -16.85
CA SER A 361 18.62 6.89 -18.28
C SER A 361 17.27 7.46 -18.73
N LEU A 362 17.28 8.27 -19.79
CA LEU A 362 16.08 8.88 -20.40
C LEU A 362 15.15 7.84 -21.06
N THR A 363 15.26 6.57 -20.69
CA THR A 363 14.54 5.45 -21.28
C THR A 363 13.53 4.89 -20.30
N PHE A 364 12.41 4.39 -20.80
CA PHE A 364 11.34 3.75 -20.02
C PHE A 364 11.84 2.61 -19.10
N VAL A 365 12.95 1.96 -19.45
CA VAL A 365 13.45 0.74 -18.80
C VAL A 365 14.10 1.02 -17.43
N GLY A 366 14.88 2.09 -17.30
CA GLY A 366 15.55 2.43 -16.04
C GLY A 366 14.56 2.68 -14.89
N PRO A 367 13.60 3.58 -15.07
CA PRO A 367 12.53 3.83 -14.11
C PRO A 367 11.64 2.58 -13.89
N LEU A 368 11.32 1.81 -14.92
CA LEU A 368 10.56 0.54 -14.78
C LEU A 368 11.31 -0.46 -13.88
N ALA A 369 12.60 -0.65 -14.08
CA ALA A 369 13.43 -1.57 -13.30
C ALA A 369 13.49 -1.12 -11.83
N THR A 370 13.72 0.18 -11.61
CA THR A 370 13.75 0.80 -10.28
C THR A 370 12.44 0.54 -9.51
N GLU A 371 11.30 0.79 -10.16
CA GLU A 371 9.98 0.59 -9.54
C GLU A 371 9.61 -0.86 -9.36
N THR A 372 10.02 -1.73 -10.29
CA THR A 372 9.82 -3.18 -10.16
C THR A 372 10.57 -3.70 -8.94
N LEU A 373 11.83 -3.30 -8.75
CA LEU A 373 12.63 -3.70 -7.60
C LEU A 373 12.03 -3.16 -6.30
N ALA A 374 11.58 -1.90 -6.31
CA ALA A 374 10.88 -1.30 -5.17
C ALA A 374 9.58 -2.02 -4.81
N ALA A 375 8.78 -2.39 -5.81
CA ALA A 375 7.56 -3.16 -5.64
C ALA A 375 7.85 -4.57 -5.11
N ILE A 376 8.85 -5.28 -5.65
CA ILE A 376 9.23 -6.64 -5.18
C ILE A 376 9.61 -6.60 -3.69
N THR A 377 10.43 -5.62 -3.28
CA THR A 377 10.81 -5.46 -1.88
C THR A 377 9.61 -5.13 -1.01
N THR A 378 8.83 -4.10 -1.37
CA THR A 378 7.72 -3.62 -0.54
C THR A 378 6.64 -4.69 -0.38
N GLU A 379 6.22 -5.31 -1.49
CA GLU A 379 5.20 -6.36 -1.51
C GLU A 379 5.69 -7.63 -0.80
N GLY A 380 6.91 -8.07 -1.09
CA GLY A 380 7.49 -9.27 -0.48
C GLY A 380 7.55 -9.16 1.03
N ILE A 381 8.09 -8.05 1.55
CA ILE A 381 8.24 -7.85 3.00
C ILE A 381 6.90 -7.62 3.69
N THR A 382 6.01 -6.80 3.11
CA THR A 382 4.67 -6.54 3.67
C THR A 382 3.82 -7.81 3.68
N ALA A 383 3.88 -8.63 2.62
CA ALA A 383 3.19 -9.92 2.56
C ALA A 383 3.69 -10.88 3.65
N LEU A 384 4.97 -10.85 4.02
CA LEU A 384 5.50 -11.66 5.12
C LEU A 384 5.05 -11.16 6.50
N VAL A 385 5.05 -9.84 6.69
CA VAL A 385 4.57 -9.21 7.94
C VAL A 385 3.14 -9.67 8.21
N VAL A 386 2.26 -9.63 7.20
CA VAL A 386 0.88 -10.11 7.34
C VAL A 386 0.82 -11.64 7.39
N GLY A 387 1.47 -12.34 6.46
CA GLY A 387 1.36 -13.79 6.28
C GLY A 387 1.88 -14.62 7.46
N LEU A 388 2.87 -14.12 8.20
CA LEU A 388 3.43 -14.79 9.39
C LEU A 388 2.64 -14.53 10.67
N LEU A 389 1.49 -13.87 10.61
CA LEU A 389 0.68 -13.71 11.80
C LEU A 389 0.11 -15.01 12.33
N PRO A 390 0.00 -15.15 13.67
CA PRO A 390 -0.43 -16.37 14.32
C PRO A 390 -1.96 -16.50 14.30
N PHE A 391 -2.59 -16.27 13.14
CA PHE A 391 -4.03 -16.37 12.95
C PHE A 391 -4.42 -17.56 12.10
N ARG A 392 -5.57 -18.17 12.42
CA ARG A 392 -5.99 -19.45 11.82
C ARG A 392 -6.16 -19.43 10.30
N LEU A 393 -6.30 -18.25 9.68
CA LEU A 393 -6.38 -18.09 8.22
C LEU A 393 -5.04 -17.83 7.53
N LEU A 394 -4.03 -17.48 8.31
CA LEU A 394 -2.72 -17.08 7.83
C LEU A 394 -1.71 -18.20 8.09
N GLU A 395 -0.63 -18.16 7.33
CA GLU A 395 0.36 -19.25 7.31
C GLU A 395 1.17 -19.30 8.62
N GLY A 396 1.31 -18.16 9.30
CA GLY A 396 2.02 -18.06 10.58
C GLY A 396 1.43 -18.88 11.72
N ALA A 397 0.13 -19.21 11.69
CA ALA A 397 -0.48 -20.04 12.73
C ALA A 397 0.13 -21.45 12.79
N GLU A 398 0.44 -22.05 11.64
CA GLU A 398 1.05 -23.39 11.57
C GLU A 398 2.43 -23.39 12.27
N VAL A 399 3.23 -22.33 12.06
CA VAL A 399 4.54 -22.17 12.73
C VAL A 399 4.35 -21.91 14.22
N PHE A 400 3.37 -21.09 14.60
CA PHE A 400 3.08 -20.76 15.99
C PHE A 400 2.63 -21.97 16.81
N HIS A 401 1.78 -22.82 16.22
CA HIS A 401 1.31 -24.06 16.84
C HIS A 401 2.43 -25.07 17.05
N GLU A 402 3.33 -25.25 16.08
CA GLU A 402 4.49 -26.14 16.24
C GLU A 402 5.51 -25.60 17.25
N SER A 403 5.89 -24.32 17.13
CA SER A 403 6.86 -23.71 18.05
C SER A 403 6.76 -22.18 18.08
N ARG A 404 6.24 -21.68 19.20
CA ARG A 404 6.17 -20.23 19.49
C ARG A 404 7.51 -19.53 19.38
N ARG A 405 8.62 -20.22 19.68
CA ARG A 405 9.98 -19.66 19.59
C ARG A 405 10.43 -19.51 18.14
N LEU A 406 10.20 -20.52 17.31
CA LEU A 406 10.53 -20.44 15.88
C LEU A 406 9.69 -19.38 15.17
N TRP A 407 8.40 -19.30 15.51
CA TRP A 407 7.54 -18.23 15.06
C TRP A 407 8.08 -16.87 15.48
N ALA A 408 8.33 -16.65 16.78
CA ALA A 408 8.80 -15.35 17.27
C ALA A 408 10.13 -14.93 16.63
N ALA A 409 11.06 -15.86 16.45
CA ALA A 409 12.34 -15.58 15.81
C ALA A 409 12.18 -15.21 14.32
N SER A 410 11.43 -16.01 13.55
CA SER A 410 11.19 -15.73 12.12
C SER A 410 10.42 -14.42 11.92
N TYR A 411 9.42 -14.18 12.76
CA TYR A 411 8.62 -12.96 12.73
C TYR A 411 9.44 -11.72 13.11
N PHE A 412 10.30 -11.83 14.12
CA PHE A 412 11.24 -10.76 14.48
C PHE A 412 12.18 -10.41 13.33
N VAL A 413 12.75 -11.40 12.63
CA VAL A 413 13.59 -11.17 11.45
C VAL A 413 12.83 -10.39 10.37
N VAL A 414 11.58 -10.78 10.10
CA VAL A 414 10.73 -10.09 9.12
C VAL A 414 10.38 -8.67 9.56
N LEU A 415 10.09 -8.45 10.85
CA LEU A 415 9.82 -7.11 11.39
C LEU A 415 11.04 -6.19 11.31
N VAL A 416 12.24 -6.70 11.58
CA VAL A 416 13.48 -5.96 11.39
C VAL A 416 13.64 -5.61 9.91
N ALA A 417 13.46 -6.57 9.00
CA ALA A 417 13.53 -6.32 7.57
C ALA A 417 12.48 -5.29 7.11
N PHE A 418 11.23 -5.37 7.59
CA PHE A 418 10.19 -4.37 7.30
C PHE A 418 10.57 -2.98 7.81
N SER A 419 11.07 -2.90 9.03
CA SER A 419 11.46 -1.64 9.65
C SER A 419 12.61 -0.99 8.89
N VAL A 420 13.61 -1.78 8.52
CA VAL A 420 14.80 -1.31 7.80
C VAL A 420 14.49 -0.99 6.34
N LEU A 421 13.80 -1.87 5.62
CA LEU A 421 13.65 -1.76 4.16
C LEU A 421 12.47 -0.89 3.73
N VAL A 422 11.37 -0.90 4.49
CA VAL A 422 10.10 -0.25 4.11
C VAL A 422 9.83 0.97 4.96
N VAL A 423 9.92 0.84 6.30
CA VAL A 423 9.54 1.92 7.22
C VAL A 423 10.59 3.02 7.25
N SER A 424 11.89 2.72 7.15
CA SER A 424 12.94 3.74 7.30
C SER A 424 13.05 4.75 6.15
N SER A 425 12.19 4.67 5.13
CA SER A 425 12.11 5.69 4.09
C SER A 425 11.64 7.04 4.67
N GLU A 426 12.49 8.07 4.60
CA GLU A 426 12.20 9.43 5.10
C GLU A 426 10.92 10.01 4.49
N HIS A 427 10.66 9.67 3.21
CA HIS A 427 9.47 10.12 2.50
C HIS A 427 8.19 9.60 3.17
N ASN A 428 8.20 8.32 3.58
CA ASN A 428 7.05 7.68 4.21
C ASN A 428 6.73 8.34 5.55
N TRP A 429 7.73 8.66 6.38
CA TRP A 429 7.50 9.29 7.69
C TRP A 429 7.01 10.73 7.61
N ARG A 430 7.47 11.52 6.64
CA ARG A 430 7.00 12.90 6.46
C ARG A 430 5.52 12.93 6.08
N VAL A 431 5.15 12.09 5.10
CA VAL A 431 3.75 11.94 4.67
C VAL A 431 2.91 11.36 5.80
N LEU A 432 3.41 10.36 6.54
CA LEU A 432 2.70 9.82 7.70
C LEU A 432 2.50 10.89 8.77
N GLY A 433 3.53 11.68 9.10
CA GLY A 433 3.48 12.74 10.11
C GLY A 433 2.30 13.71 9.91
N ASP A 434 2.12 14.17 8.68
CA ASP A 434 1.05 15.08 8.29
C ASP A 434 -0.34 14.41 8.31
N THR A 435 -0.39 13.08 8.21
CA THR A 435 -1.63 12.30 8.08
C THR A 435 -1.89 11.33 9.25
N VAL A 436 -1.07 11.33 10.33
CA VAL A 436 -1.22 10.36 11.43
C VAL A 436 -2.61 10.41 12.02
N GLY A 437 -3.17 11.61 12.17
CA GLY A 437 -4.52 11.81 12.71
C GLY A 437 -5.61 11.17 11.86
N SER A 438 -5.57 11.35 10.54
CA SER A 438 -6.53 10.70 9.63
C SER A 438 -6.31 9.18 9.61
N TRP A 439 -5.06 8.73 9.66
CA TRP A 439 -4.71 7.32 9.71
C TRP A 439 -5.26 6.62 10.97
N LEU A 440 -5.02 7.19 12.16
CA LEU A 440 -5.58 6.72 13.42
C LEU A 440 -7.10 6.76 13.42
N THR A 441 -7.71 7.81 12.86
CA THR A 441 -9.17 7.92 12.76
C THR A 441 -9.75 6.81 11.90
N THR A 442 -9.18 6.55 10.72
CA THR A 442 -9.58 5.45 9.84
C THR A 442 -9.44 4.10 10.54
N LEU A 443 -8.35 3.88 11.26
CA LEU A 443 -8.16 2.67 12.05
C LEU A 443 -9.21 2.50 13.15
N VAL A 444 -9.52 3.56 13.89
CA VAL A 444 -10.55 3.54 14.94
C VAL A 444 -11.92 3.27 14.33
N VAL A 445 -12.29 3.93 13.24
CA VAL A 445 -13.55 3.69 12.51
C VAL A 445 -13.63 2.24 12.05
N PHE A 446 -12.56 1.72 11.47
CA PHE A 446 -12.47 0.32 11.06
C PHE A 446 -12.64 -0.63 12.25
N CYS A 447 -11.98 -0.36 13.38
CA CYS A 447 -12.15 -1.13 14.61
C CYS A 447 -13.61 -1.15 15.06
N VAL A 448 -14.26 0.02 15.10
CA VAL A 448 -15.66 0.17 15.49
C VAL A 448 -16.57 -0.62 14.55
N VAL A 449 -16.35 -0.56 13.23
CA VAL A 449 -17.13 -1.32 12.23
C VAL A 449 -16.96 -2.82 12.42
N CYS A 450 -15.74 -3.32 12.60
CA CYS A 450 -15.47 -4.73 12.87
C CYS A 450 -16.15 -5.21 14.16
N VAL A 451 -16.06 -4.45 15.25
CA VAL A 451 -16.71 -4.76 16.53
C VAL A 451 -18.24 -4.70 16.40
N ALA A 452 -18.79 -3.70 15.71
CA ALA A 452 -20.23 -3.58 15.48
C ALA A 452 -20.76 -4.76 14.66
N ALA A 453 -20.07 -5.13 13.57
CA ALA A 453 -20.40 -6.30 12.76
C ALA A 453 -20.37 -7.58 13.60
N TYR A 454 -19.33 -7.77 14.42
CA TYR A 454 -19.23 -8.88 15.36
C TYR A 454 -20.44 -8.93 16.32
N LEU A 455 -20.79 -7.80 16.96
CA LEU A 455 -21.90 -7.72 17.91
C LEU A 455 -23.25 -7.98 17.25
N VAL A 456 -23.49 -7.46 16.05
CA VAL A 456 -24.74 -7.71 15.29
C VAL A 456 -24.86 -9.18 14.91
N LEU A 457 -23.79 -9.80 14.41
CA LEU A 457 -23.78 -11.22 14.04
C LEU A 457 -23.93 -12.13 15.26
N ARG A 458 -23.34 -11.76 16.39
CA ARG A 458 -23.49 -12.48 17.66
C ARG A 458 -24.91 -12.39 18.20
N ARG A 459 -25.54 -11.21 18.15
CA ARG A 459 -26.95 -11.01 18.59
C ARG A 459 -27.96 -11.79 17.73
N ARG A 460 -27.66 -12.01 16.45
CA ARG A 460 -28.52 -12.78 15.52
C ARG A 460 -28.30 -14.30 15.59
N GLY A 461 -27.55 -14.81 16.56
CA GLY A 461 -27.20 -16.24 16.69
C GLY A 461 -28.17 -17.00 17.56
N ASP A 462 -28.91 -17.93 16.97
CA ASP A 462 -29.68 -18.96 17.67
C ASP A 462 -28.75 -19.78 18.61
N PRO A 463 -29.30 -20.32 19.72
CA PRO A 463 -28.55 -21.06 20.73
C PRO A 463 -27.73 -22.21 20.14
N PRO A 464 -26.64 -22.62 20.82
CA PRO A 464 -25.75 -23.68 20.36
C PRO A 464 -26.57 -24.88 19.90
N VAL A 465 -26.29 -25.35 18.67
CA VAL A 465 -26.75 -26.66 18.20
C VAL A 465 -26.39 -27.62 19.31
N ALA A 466 -27.41 -28.14 20.01
CA ALA A 466 -27.22 -29.13 21.05
C ALA A 466 -26.26 -30.17 20.48
N GLU A 467 -25.10 -30.34 21.12
CA GLU A 467 -24.18 -31.39 20.72
C GLU A 467 -25.03 -32.65 20.55
N PRO A 468 -24.95 -33.33 19.39
CA PRO A 468 -25.72 -34.53 19.19
C PRO A 468 -25.40 -35.42 20.37
N GLU A 469 -26.41 -35.66 21.23
CA GLU A 469 -26.31 -36.52 22.40
C GLU A 469 -25.47 -37.70 21.97
N GLU A 470 -24.25 -37.77 22.51
CA GLU A 470 -23.34 -38.88 22.32
C GLU A 470 -24.21 -40.11 22.54
N PRO A 471 -24.50 -40.92 21.50
CA PRO A 471 -25.54 -41.92 21.57
C PRO A 471 -25.20 -42.79 22.76
N ALA A 472 -26.00 -42.62 23.82
CA ALA A 472 -25.74 -43.16 25.14
C ALA A 472 -25.23 -44.56 24.95
N ALA A 473 -23.96 -44.76 25.35
CA ALA A 473 -23.18 -45.96 25.12
C ALA A 473 -24.13 -47.16 25.09
N VAL A 474 -24.47 -47.62 23.88
CA VAL A 474 -25.33 -48.78 23.70
C VAL A 474 -24.52 -49.91 24.31
N ASP A 475 -25.00 -50.30 25.49
CA ASP A 475 -24.55 -51.39 26.33
C ASP A 475 -23.98 -52.51 25.46
N ARG A 476 -22.65 -52.60 25.37
CA ARG A 476 -21.96 -53.83 24.94
C ARG A 476 -21.94 -54.82 26.10
N ALA A 477 -23.13 -55.09 26.64
CA ALA A 477 -23.39 -56.11 27.62
C ALA A 477 -24.41 -57.10 27.04
N ALA A 478 -24.07 -57.73 25.91
CA ALA A 478 -24.68 -58.99 25.46
C ALA A 478 -23.89 -59.58 24.27
N SER A 479 -23.02 -60.53 24.60
CA SER A 479 -22.59 -61.73 23.83
C SER A 479 -21.08 -61.93 23.80
#